data_AF-A0A6P2K253-F1
#
_entry.id   AF-A0A6P2K253-F1
#
_cell.length_a   1.000
_cell.length_b   1.000
_cell.length_c   1.000
_cell.angle_alpha   90.00
_cell.angle_beta   90.00
_cell.angle_gamma   90.00
#
_symmetry.space_group_name_H-M   'P 1'
#
loop_
_entity.id
_entity.type
_entity.pdbx_description
1 polymer ?
#
loop_
_entity_poly.entity_id
_entity_poly.type
_entity_poly.pdbx_seq_one_letter_code
_entity_poly.pdbx_strand_id
1 'polypeptide(L)'
;MHNDNTPHSRRTGDAAATGITRRQWLQGALALTAAGLTGSLALRALADDPGTAPLDTFMTLSEALTGKKGLSRVLGERFLQALQKGSFKTADSLPQLAGALASGALNPDQEALALKILEAWYLGVVDDVVITYEEALMFGVVSDTLVIPSYCPNKPGFWAEKPIERQA
;
A
#
# COMPACT_ATOMS: atom_id res chain seq x y z
N MET A 1 10.23 25.53 47.71
CA MET A 1 9.38 24.61 46.92
C MET A 1 10.16 23.32 46.74
N HIS A 2 9.76 22.25 47.44
CA HIS A 2 10.41 20.93 47.38
C HIS A 2 10.05 20.28 46.04
N ASN A 3 11.05 19.84 45.27
CA ASN A 3 10.87 19.18 43.99
C ASN A 3 11.09 17.67 44.17
N ASP A 4 9.99 16.93 44.37
CA ASP A 4 10.01 15.46 44.41
C ASP A 4 10.20 14.89 43.00
N ASN A 5 11.46 14.69 42.61
CA ASN A 5 11.82 13.84 41.48
C ASN A 5 11.88 12.38 41.96
N THR A 6 10.72 11.73 42.08
CA THR A 6 10.67 10.27 42.15
C THR A 6 10.85 9.68 40.76
N PRO A 7 11.92 8.92 40.47
CA PRO A 7 12.04 8.23 39.20
C PRO A 7 11.00 7.11 39.14
N HIS A 8 10.10 7.17 38.16
CA HIS A 8 9.21 6.05 37.86
C HIS A 8 10.06 4.87 37.39
N SER A 9 10.20 3.85 38.25
CA SER A 9 10.79 2.57 37.87
C SER A 9 10.02 2.00 36.68
N ARG A 10 10.66 2.01 35.49
CA ARG A 10 10.18 1.28 34.31
C ARG A 10 10.09 -0.19 34.71
N ARG A 11 8.87 -0.71 34.77
CA ARG A 11 8.59 -2.13 35.03
C ARG A 11 9.22 -2.94 33.88
N THR A 12 10.43 -3.43 34.07
CA THR A 12 11.09 -4.38 33.17
C THR A 12 10.55 -5.75 33.50
N GLY A 13 9.49 -6.14 32.81
CA GLY A 13 8.89 -7.46 32.89
C GLY A 13 7.62 -7.48 32.04
N ASP A 14 7.71 -8.02 30.82
CA ASP A 14 7.14 -9.33 30.54
C ASP A 14 7.27 -9.73 29.06
N ALA A 15 7.53 -11.03 28.89
CA ALA A 15 7.26 -11.89 27.73
C ALA A 15 7.79 -11.46 26.35
N ALA A 16 8.76 -12.22 25.86
CA ALA A 16 8.94 -12.40 24.41
C ALA A 16 7.66 -13.03 23.83
N ALA A 17 6.70 -12.19 23.43
CA ALA A 17 5.59 -12.62 22.61
C ALA A 17 6.16 -13.06 21.26
N THR A 18 6.13 -14.36 20.98
CA THR A 18 6.27 -14.90 19.61
C THR A 18 5.02 -14.52 18.81
N GLY A 19 4.86 -13.21 18.56
CA GLY A 19 3.81 -12.65 17.74
C GLY A 19 4.20 -12.70 16.26
N ILE A 20 3.19 -12.74 15.38
CA ILE A 20 3.37 -12.50 13.95
C ILE A 20 4.04 -11.15 13.77
N THR A 21 5.18 -11.13 13.08
CA THR A 21 5.84 -9.87 12.73
C THR A 21 4.97 -9.09 11.74
N ARG A 22 5.06 -7.75 11.77
CA ARG A 22 4.36 -6.88 10.80
C ARG A 22 4.61 -7.32 9.35
N ARG A 23 5.86 -7.73 9.06
CA ARG A 23 6.23 -8.26 7.75
C ARG A 23 5.42 -9.51 7.41
N GLN A 24 5.47 -10.54 8.24
CA GLN A 24 4.70 -11.77 8.03
C GLN A 24 3.20 -11.52 7.86
N TRP A 25 2.64 -10.54 8.57
CA TRP A 25 1.24 -10.14 8.41
C TRP A 25 0.97 -9.54 7.02
N LEU A 26 1.82 -8.62 6.54
CA LEU A 26 1.70 -8.03 5.19
C LEU A 26 1.86 -9.08 4.09
N GLN A 27 2.79 -10.01 4.26
CA GLN A 27 3.00 -11.13 3.33
C GLN A 27 1.75 -12.02 3.27
N GLY A 28 1.18 -12.37 4.43
CA GLY A 28 -0.06 -13.14 4.51
C GLY A 28 -1.25 -12.41 3.88
N ALA A 29 -1.39 -11.10 4.12
CA ALA A 29 -2.44 -10.28 3.52
C ALA A 29 -2.31 -10.23 1.99
N LEU A 30 -1.09 -10.06 1.47
CA LEU A 30 -0.84 -10.07 0.02
C LEU A 30 -1.14 -11.45 -0.59
N ALA A 31 -0.78 -12.54 0.08
CA ALA A 31 -1.11 -13.89 -0.39
C ALA A 31 -2.64 -14.11 -0.50
N LEU A 32 -3.42 -13.60 0.47
CA LEU A 32 -4.89 -13.64 0.40
C LEU A 32 -5.43 -12.81 -0.77
N THR A 33 -4.88 -11.61 -1.01
CA THR A 33 -5.25 -10.79 -2.17
C THR A 33 -4.93 -11.50 -3.48
N ALA A 34 -3.75 -12.10 -3.61
CA ALA A 34 -3.37 -12.87 -4.80
C ALA A 34 -4.29 -14.08 -5.04
N ALA A 35 -4.67 -14.79 -3.97
CA ALA A 35 -5.64 -15.88 -4.07
C ALA A 35 -7.00 -15.37 -4.60
N GLY A 36 -7.47 -14.20 -4.15
CA GLY A 36 -8.69 -13.56 -4.66
C GLY A 36 -8.63 -13.11 -6.12
N LEU A 37 -7.43 -12.92 -6.67
CA LEU A 37 -7.20 -12.54 -8.07
C LEU A 37 -6.97 -13.75 -8.99
N THR A 38 -6.94 -14.97 -8.42
CA THR A 38 -6.70 -16.20 -9.17
C THR A 38 -7.79 -16.40 -10.22
N GLY A 39 -7.39 -16.62 -11.47
CA GLY A 39 -8.32 -16.76 -12.59
C GLY A 39 -8.77 -15.45 -13.24
N SER A 40 -8.29 -14.29 -12.79
CA SER A 40 -8.60 -12.99 -13.40
C SER A 40 -8.24 -12.97 -14.89
N LEU A 41 -9.25 -12.78 -15.74
CA LEU A 41 -9.08 -12.72 -17.20
C LEU A 41 -8.29 -11.49 -17.63
N ALA A 42 -8.48 -10.36 -16.97
CA ALA A 42 -7.76 -9.13 -17.27
C ALA A 42 -6.26 -9.27 -16.99
N LEU A 43 -5.90 -9.90 -15.87
CA LEU A 43 -4.50 -10.14 -15.52
C LEU A 43 -3.85 -11.20 -16.44
N ARG A 44 -4.60 -12.22 -16.84
CA ARG A 44 -4.15 -13.20 -17.85
C ARG A 44 -3.89 -12.55 -19.21
N ALA A 45 -4.82 -11.73 -19.69
CA ALA A 45 -4.65 -11.02 -20.96
C ALA A 45 -3.40 -10.13 -20.97
N LEU A 46 -3.13 -9.44 -19.86
CA LEU A 46 -1.91 -8.64 -19.68
C LEU A 46 -0.63 -9.47 -19.62
N ALA A 47 -0.70 -10.69 -19.08
CA ALA A 47 0.44 -11.61 -19.03
C ALA A 47 0.75 -12.18 -20.42
N ASP A 48 -0.28 -12.43 -21.23
CA ASP A 48 -0.16 -13.02 -22.59
C ASP A 48 0.17 -11.98 -23.67
N ASP A 49 -0.07 -10.68 -23.41
CA ASP A 49 0.26 -9.58 -24.33
C ASP A 49 1.34 -8.63 -23.76
N PRO A 50 2.63 -8.97 -23.91
CA PRO A 50 3.73 -8.08 -23.50
C PRO A 50 3.81 -6.80 -24.34
N GLY A 51 3.03 -6.68 -25.43
CA GLY A 51 2.94 -5.48 -26.26
C GLY A 51 2.04 -4.39 -25.68
N THR A 52 1.25 -4.69 -24.63
CA THR A 52 0.43 -3.68 -23.95
C THR A 52 1.31 -2.58 -23.34
N ALA A 53 0.86 -1.32 -23.46
CA ALA A 53 1.63 -0.18 -22.96
C ALA A 53 1.92 -0.34 -21.45
N PRO A 54 3.17 -0.11 -20.98
CA PRO A 54 3.55 -0.36 -19.59
C PRO A 54 2.68 0.34 -18.55
N LEU A 55 2.16 1.53 -18.88
CA LEU A 55 1.24 2.28 -18.03
C LEU A 55 -0.11 1.56 -17.86
N ASP A 56 -0.65 0.95 -18.91
CA ASP A 56 -1.94 0.26 -18.86
C ASP A 56 -1.84 -1.00 -17.99
N THR A 57 -0.74 -1.76 -18.15
CA THR A 57 -0.41 -2.90 -17.28
C THR A 57 -0.24 -2.46 -15.84
N PHE A 58 0.51 -1.39 -15.58
CA PHE A 58 0.72 -0.85 -14.24
C PHE A 58 -0.58 -0.40 -13.58
N MET A 59 -1.45 0.30 -14.30
CA MET A 59 -2.74 0.76 -13.77
C MET A 59 -3.66 -0.42 -13.43
N THR A 60 -3.73 -1.42 -14.30
CA THR A 60 -4.56 -2.61 -14.04
C THR A 60 -4.07 -3.40 -12.83
N LEU A 61 -2.75 -3.59 -12.72
CA LEU A 61 -2.13 -4.19 -11.54
C LEU A 61 -2.42 -3.38 -10.27
N SER A 62 -2.29 -2.06 -10.34
CA SER A 62 -2.52 -1.16 -9.21
C SER A 62 -3.95 -1.24 -8.69
N GLU A 63 -4.94 -1.26 -9.59
CA GLU A 63 -6.35 -1.44 -9.18
C GLU A 63 -6.59 -2.83 -8.57
N ALA A 64 -6.00 -3.88 -9.15
CA ALA A 64 -6.15 -5.24 -8.64
C ALA A 64 -5.55 -5.39 -7.23
N LEU A 65 -4.35 -4.83 -7.00
CA LEU A 65 -3.65 -4.91 -5.72
C LEU A 65 -4.31 -4.04 -4.64
N THR A 66 -4.70 -2.81 -4.99
CA THR A 66 -5.28 -1.86 -4.02
C THR A 66 -6.76 -2.11 -3.74
N GLY A 67 -7.45 -2.83 -4.63
CA GLY A 67 -8.90 -2.97 -4.64
C GLY A 67 -9.65 -1.66 -4.95
N LYS A 68 -8.94 -0.59 -5.31
CA LYS A 68 -9.53 0.71 -5.66
C LYS A 68 -9.77 0.79 -7.16
N LYS A 69 -10.90 1.38 -7.54
CA LYS A 69 -11.27 1.68 -8.93
C LYS A 69 -11.06 3.15 -9.23
N GLY A 70 -10.73 3.45 -10.49
CA GLY A 70 -10.60 4.83 -10.95
C GLY A 70 -9.37 5.53 -10.38
N LEU A 71 -8.29 4.79 -10.17
CA LEU A 71 -7.01 5.37 -9.78
C LEU A 71 -6.57 6.42 -10.82
N SER A 72 -6.01 7.54 -10.37
CA SER A 72 -5.56 8.63 -11.25
C SER A 72 -4.46 8.14 -12.19
N ARG A 73 -4.74 8.14 -13.49
CA ARG A 73 -3.75 7.77 -14.53
C ARG A 73 -2.54 8.70 -14.52
N VAL A 74 -2.72 9.98 -14.22
CA VAL A 74 -1.62 10.96 -14.12
C VAL A 74 -0.66 10.57 -12.99
N LEU A 75 -1.18 10.22 -11.82
CA LEU A 75 -0.35 9.75 -10.71
C LEU A 75 0.27 8.40 -11.02
N GLY A 76 -0.47 7.49 -11.67
CA GLY A 76 0.05 6.20 -12.11
C GLY A 76 1.28 6.33 -13.01
N GLU A 77 1.26 7.29 -13.94
CA GLU A 77 2.40 7.59 -14.80
C GLU A 77 3.61 8.08 -13.98
N ARG A 78 3.40 8.96 -13.00
CA ARG A 78 4.48 9.47 -12.13
C ARG A 78 5.06 8.39 -11.24
N PHE A 79 4.22 7.54 -10.64
CA PHE A 79 4.68 6.40 -9.85
C PHE A 79 5.46 5.41 -10.71
N LEU A 80 4.95 5.06 -11.89
CA LEU A 80 5.64 4.15 -12.80
C LEU A 80 7.02 4.71 -13.20
N GLN A 81 7.09 5.99 -13.57
CA GLN A 81 8.35 6.67 -13.91
C GLN A 81 9.32 6.70 -12.72
N ALA A 82 8.84 6.96 -11.51
CA ALA A 82 9.68 6.98 -10.31
C ALA A 82 10.22 5.58 -9.98
N LEU A 83 9.36 4.55 -10.01
CA LEU A 83 9.75 3.17 -9.79
C LEU A 83 10.80 2.70 -10.81
N GLN A 84 10.60 3.03 -12.09
CA GLN A 84 11.53 2.73 -13.19
C GLN A 84 12.92 3.35 -13.03
N LYS A 85 13.03 4.51 -12.38
CA LYS A 85 14.33 5.15 -12.11
C LYS A 85 15.11 4.47 -10.97
N GLY A 86 14.39 3.84 -10.05
CA GLY A 86 14.95 3.14 -8.91
C GLY A 86 15.33 1.70 -9.24
N SER A 87 15.13 0.82 -8.27
CA SER A 87 15.54 -0.60 -8.34
C SER A 87 14.66 -1.48 -9.25
N PHE A 88 13.69 -0.91 -9.96
CA PHE A 88 12.69 -1.66 -10.73
C PHE A 88 13.25 -1.98 -12.13
N LYS A 89 13.46 -3.27 -12.42
CA LYS A 89 13.79 -3.73 -13.78
C LYS A 89 12.49 -4.03 -14.52
N THR A 90 12.04 -3.10 -15.36
CA THR A 90 10.60 -2.89 -15.62
C THR A 90 10.03 -3.51 -16.87
N ALA A 91 10.83 -3.86 -17.88
CA ALA A 91 10.29 -4.24 -19.19
C ALA A 91 9.44 -5.52 -19.11
N ASP A 92 9.96 -6.57 -18.48
CA ASP A 92 9.27 -7.87 -18.43
C ASP A 92 8.57 -8.15 -17.09
N SER A 93 8.84 -7.36 -16.04
CA SER A 93 8.40 -7.68 -14.69
C SER A 93 6.91 -7.40 -14.44
N LEU A 94 6.30 -6.42 -15.11
CA LEU A 94 4.88 -6.12 -14.94
C LEU A 94 3.96 -7.22 -15.54
N PRO A 95 4.14 -7.65 -16.80
CA PRO A 95 3.36 -8.78 -17.34
C PRO A 95 3.56 -10.07 -16.54
N GLN A 96 4.80 -10.35 -16.11
CA GLN A 96 5.10 -11.52 -15.27
C GLN A 96 4.38 -11.46 -13.92
N LEU A 97 4.34 -10.28 -13.28
CA LEU A 97 3.59 -10.09 -12.04
C LEU A 97 2.09 -10.28 -12.26
N ALA A 98 1.55 -9.78 -13.36
CA ALA A 98 0.13 -10.00 -13.71
C ALA A 98 -0.18 -11.49 -13.85
N GLY A 99 0.67 -12.25 -14.53
CA GLY A 99 0.53 -13.70 -14.65
C GLY A 99 0.60 -14.43 -13.30
N ALA A 100 1.53 -14.03 -12.43
CA ALA A 100 1.68 -14.60 -11.09
C ALA A 100 0.48 -14.31 -10.17
N LEU A 101 -0.05 -13.09 -10.21
CA LEU A 101 -1.29 -12.74 -9.49
C LEU A 101 -2.49 -13.52 -10.03
N ALA A 102 -2.57 -13.70 -11.36
CA ALA A 102 -3.64 -14.47 -11.99
C ALA A 102 -3.56 -15.98 -11.70
N SER A 103 -2.37 -16.51 -11.45
CA SER A 103 -2.17 -17.91 -11.06
C SER A 103 -2.33 -18.13 -9.55
N GLY A 104 -2.31 -17.07 -8.75
CA GLY A 104 -2.34 -17.12 -7.29
C GLY A 104 -1.00 -17.54 -6.66
N ALA A 105 0.06 -17.63 -7.45
CA ALA A 105 1.38 -18.10 -7.00
C ALA A 105 2.45 -17.05 -7.29
N LEU A 106 2.84 -16.31 -6.25
CA LEU A 106 3.92 -15.32 -6.30
C LEU A 106 5.20 -15.92 -5.73
N ASN A 107 6.31 -15.71 -6.42
CA ASN A 107 7.63 -15.92 -5.84
C ASN A 107 8.05 -14.69 -4.97
N PRO A 108 9.13 -14.79 -4.17
CA PRO A 108 9.54 -13.70 -3.28
C PRO A 108 9.84 -12.36 -3.98
N ASP A 109 10.37 -12.39 -5.21
CA ASP A 109 10.69 -11.17 -5.97
C ASP A 109 9.40 -10.50 -6.48
N GLN A 110 8.43 -11.29 -6.94
CA GLN A 110 7.11 -10.82 -7.35
C GLN A 110 6.31 -10.28 -6.16
N GLU A 111 6.41 -10.94 -5.00
CA GLU A 111 5.80 -10.48 -3.76
C GLU A 111 6.39 -9.12 -3.32
N ALA A 112 7.71 -8.99 -3.34
CA ALA A 112 8.39 -7.72 -3.06
C ALA A 112 7.98 -6.63 -4.06
N LEU A 113 7.80 -6.99 -5.34
CA LEU A 113 7.34 -6.06 -6.38
C LEU A 113 5.92 -5.56 -6.13
N ALA A 114 5.00 -6.47 -5.82
CA ALA A 114 3.61 -6.13 -5.50
C ALA A 114 3.53 -5.25 -4.25
N LEU A 115 4.30 -5.57 -3.20
CA LEU A 115 4.40 -4.74 -2.01
C LEU A 115 4.96 -3.35 -2.33
N LYS A 116 5.98 -3.23 -3.19
CA LYS A 116 6.52 -1.92 -3.59
C LYS A 116 5.51 -1.08 -4.36
N ILE A 117 4.68 -1.69 -5.21
CA ILE A 117 3.56 -1.00 -5.90
C ILE A 117 2.52 -0.52 -4.87
N LEU A 118 2.12 -1.37 -3.93
CA LEU A 118 1.19 -1.01 -2.86
C LEU A 118 1.74 0.13 -1.99
N GLU A 119 3.02 0.05 -1.61
CA GLU A 119 3.70 1.07 -0.81
C GLU A 119 3.68 2.42 -1.50
N ALA A 120 4.01 2.47 -2.80
CA ALA A 120 3.98 3.71 -3.59
C ALA A 120 2.60 4.37 -3.55
N TRP A 121 1.53 3.61 -3.81
CA TRP A 121 0.16 4.14 -3.81
C TRP A 121 -0.34 4.56 -2.42
N TYR A 122 -0.05 3.76 -1.39
CA TYR A 122 -0.56 4.04 -0.04
C TYR A 122 0.20 5.17 0.64
N LEU A 123 1.51 5.26 0.45
CA LEU A 123 2.34 6.30 1.08
C LEU A 123 2.47 7.57 0.22
N GLY A 124 2.31 7.46 -1.10
CA GLY A 124 2.54 8.59 -2.00
C GLY A 124 4.02 8.91 -2.25
N VAL A 125 4.93 8.01 -1.85
CA VAL A 125 6.38 8.21 -1.88
C VAL A 125 7.06 7.05 -2.61
N VAL A 126 8.11 7.34 -3.38
CA VAL A 126 8.99 6.33 -3.99
C VAL A 126 10.43 6.76 -3.78
N ASP A 127 11.24 5.90 -3.17
CA ASP A 127 12.67 6.12 -2.89
C ASP A 127 12.92 7.53 -2.27
N ASP A 128 12.19 7.83 -1.19
CA ASP A 128 12.18 9.10 -0.44
C ASP A 128 11.72 10.36 -1.21
N VAL A 129 11.22 10.20 -2.44
CA VAL A 129 10.62 11.28 -3.22
C VAL A 129 9.11 11.26 -3.12
N VAL A 130 8.52 12.36 -2.66
CA VAL A 130 7.06 12.55 -2.63
C VAL A 130 6.54 12.69 -4.06
N ILE A 131 5.72 11.75 -4.49
CA ILE A 131 5.00 11.78 -5.78
C ILE A 131 3.66 12.50 -5.61
N THR A 132 2.97 12.19 -4.52
CA THR A 132 1.74 12.88 -4.10
C THR A 132 1.63 12.85 -2.59
N TYR A 133 0.96 13.86 -2.02
CA TYR A 133 0.67 13.92 -0.60
C TYR A 133 -0.82 13.71 -0.33
N GLU A 134 -1.65 14.56 -0.92
CA GLU A 134 -3.10 14.56 -0.73
C GLU A 134 -3.77 13.27 -1.22
N GLU A 135 -3.29 12.73 -2.34
CA GLU A 135 -3.89 11.57 -3.02
C GLU A 135 -3.27 10.23 -2.55
N ALA A 136 -2.44 10.24 -1.50
CA ALA A 136 -1.90 9.00 -0.93
C ALA A 136 -3.04 8.17 -0.32
N LEU A 137 -3.18 6.91 -0.75
CA LEU A 137 -4.38 6.13 -0.46
C LEU A 137 -4.61 5.89 1.04
N MET A 138 -3.55 5.90 1.86
CA MET A 138 -3.68 5.70 3.31
C MET A 138 -4.57 6.77 3.96
N PHE A 139 -4.56 8.01 3.46
CA PHE A 139 -5.41 9.08 3.99
C PHE A 139 -6.88 8.85 3.64
N GLY A 140 -7.17 8.36 2.44
CA GLY A 140 -8.52 8.01 2.03
C GLY A 140 -9.16 6.92 2.90
N VAL A 141 -8.36 5.95 3.39
CA VAL A 141 -8.85 4.87 4.25
C VAL A 141 -9.47 5.40 5.55
N VAL A 142 -8.88 6.43 6.14
CA VAL A 142 -9.25 7.00 7.46
C VAL A 142 -9.93 8.37 7.37
N SER A 143 -10.30 8.80 6.16
CA SER A 143 -10.83 10.14 5.88
C SER A 143 -12.16 10.48 6.58
N ASP A 144 -12.86 9.49 7.13
CA ASP A 144 -14.06 9.67 7.96
C ASP A 144 -13.77 10.19 9.37
N THR A 145 -12.52 10.06 9.83
CA THR A 145 -12.14 10.30 11.23
C THR A 145 -10.88 11.17 11.35
N LEU A 146 -9.88 10.92 10.51
CA LEU A 146 -8.61 11.62 10.51
C LEU A 146 -8.50 12.57 9.33
N VAL A 147 -7.87 13.72 9.57
CA VAL A 147 -7.52 14.70 8.54
C VAL A 147 -6.08 14.48 8.08
N ILE A 148 -5.80 14.84 6.83
CA ILE A 148 -4.44 14.92 6.32
C ILE A 148 -3.71 16.02 7.11
N PRO A 149 -2.51 15.76 7.67
CA PRO A 149 -1.76 16.81 8.36
C PRO A 149 -1.56 18.04 7.45
N SER A 150 -1.58 19.24 8.03
CA SER A 150 -1.63 20.55 7.34
C SER A 150 -2.96 20.93 6.65
N TYR A 151 -3.93 20.02 6.52
CA TYR A 151 -5.26 20.33 6.00
C TYR A 151 -6.23 20.56 7.16
N CYS A 152 -6.85 21.73 7.20
CA CYS A 152 -7.85 22.03 8.22
C CYS A 152 -9.17 21.33 7.91
N PRO A 153 -9.83 20.73 8.92
CA PRO A 153 -11.20 20.25 8.76
C PRO A 153 -12.14 21.44 8.49
N ASN A 154 -13.28 21.16 7.85
CA ASN A 154 -14.31 22.17 7.64
C ASN A 154 -14.98 22.66 8.95
N LYS A 155 -14.76 21.97 10.08
CA LYS A 155 -15.29 22.34 11.41
C LYS A 155 -14.26 22.05 12.51
N PRO A 156 -14.03 22.99 13.45
CA PRO A 156 -13.21 22.74 14.63
C PRO A 156 -13.91 21.82 15.63
N GLY A 157 -13.15 21.24 16.57
CA GLY A 157 -13.70 20.43 17.67
C GLY A 157 -14.07 18.99 17.32
N PHE A 158 -13.89 18.57 16.06
CA PHE A 158 -14.25 17.23 15.57
C PHE A 158 -13.57 16.08 16.35
N TRP A 159 -12.41 16.34 16.98
CA TRP A 159 -11.63 15.36 17.74
C TRP A 159 -12.21 15.01 19.11
N ALA A 160 -13.22 15.76 19.59
CA ALA A 160 -13.81 15.50 20.91
C ALA A 160 -14.74 14.27 20.92
N GLU A 161 -15.32 13.94 19.76
CA GLU A 161 -16.22 12.79 19.61
C GLU A 161 -15.42 11.50 19.40
N LYS A 162 -15.90 10.41 20.00
CA LYS A 162 -15.30 9.09 19.78
C LYS A 162 -15.56 8.65 18.33
N PRO A 163 -14.53 8.25 17.56
CA PRO A 163 -14.73 7.67 16.24
C PRO A 163 -15.68 6.47 16.25
N ILE A 164 -16.57 6.41 15.27
CA ILE A 164 -17.45 5.27 15.03
C ILE A 164 -16.74 4.34 14.05
N GLU A 165 -16.67 3.05 14.38
CA GLU A 165 -16.08 2.07 13.48
C GLU A 165 -16.95 1.88 12.23
N ARG A 166 -16.32 1.98 11.06
CA ARG A 166 -16.99 1.71 9.78
C ARG A 166 -17.32 0.23 9.69
N GLN A 167 -18.59 -0.11 9.50
CA GLN A 167 -18.99 -1.49 9.20
C GLN A 167 -18.50 -1.86 7.80
N ALA A 168 -17.83 -3.01 7.69
CA ALA A 168 -17.25 -3.54 6.45
C ALA A 168 -18.31 -4.10 5.50
#